data_AF-A0AAD8UAX9-F1
#
_entry.id   AF-A0AAD8UAX9-F1
#
_cell.length_a   1.000
_cell.length_b   1.000
_cell.length_c   1.000
_cell.angle_alpha   90.00
_cell.angle_beta   90.00
_cell.angle_gamma   90.00
#
_symmetry.space_group_name_H-M   'P 1'
#
loop_
_entity.id
_entity.type
_entity.pdbx_description
1 polymer ?
#
loop_
_entity_poly.entity_id
_entity_poly.type
_entity_poly.pdbx_seq_one_letter_code
_entity_poly.pdbx_strand_id
1 'polypeptide(L)'
;MKFTTILLAVLPLIAAGGGPKDPDSLPRIPLPLHELPECWQECLQLENIHYPPNINKVNVHDFCVDDGYHLRWWSFHTLATCTAGKCNREEGIQSQKWLFDLCKMN
;
A
#
# COMPACT_ATOMS: atom_id res chain seq x y z
N MET A 1 2.74 -37.13 -0.58
CA MET A 1 2.59 -35.72 -0.18
C MET A 1 3.09 -34.86 -1.33
N LYS A 2 2.20 -34.12 -2.00
CA LYS A 2 2.59 -33.19 -3.06
C LYS A 2 3.15 -31.95 -2.39
N PHE A 3 4.44 -31.70 -2.57
CA PHE A 3 5.06 -30.43 -2.21
C PHE A 3 4.54 -29.38 -3.19
N THR A 4 3.53 -28.63 -2.77
CA THR A 4 3.12 -27.43 -3.48
C THR A 4 4.27 -26.43 -3.34
N THR A 5 5.05 -26.29 -4.40
CA THR A 5 6.06 -25.24 -4.51
C THR A 5 5.33 -23.91 -4.42
N ILE A 6 5.29 -23.31 -3.23
CA ILE A 6 4.88 -21.93 -3.05
C ILE A 6 5.96 -21.10 -3.75
N LEU A 7 5.69 -20.74 -5.01
CA LEU A 7 6.43 -19.66 -5.66
C LEU A 7 6.16 -18.42 -4.81
N LEU A 8 7.09 -18.12 -3.92
CA LEU A 8 7.28 -16.79 -3.37
C LEU A 8 7.46 -15.87 -4.57
N ALA A 9 6.38 -15.22 -5.00
CA ALA A 9 6.45 -14.06 -5.86
C ALA A 9 7.11 -12.95 -5.03
N VAL A 10 8.43 -13.01 -4.92
CA VAL A 10 9.25 -11.87 -4.53
C VAL A 10 9.15 -10.91 -5.70
N LEU A 11 8.09 -10.11 -5.71
CA LEU A 11 8.07 -8.91 -6.54
C LEU A 11 9.30 -8.10 -6.14
N PRO A 12 10.14 -7.69 -7.10
CA PRO A 12 11.29 -6.88 -6.80
C PRO A 12 10.75 -5.59 -6.18
N LEU A 13 10.95 -5.44 -4.87
CA LEU A 13 10.94 -4.14 -4.22
C LEU A 13 11.98 -3.33 -4.98
N ILE A 14 11.52 -2.48 -5.89
CA ILE A 14 12.35 -1.41 -6.41
C ILE A 14 12.68 -0.58 -5.17
N ALA A 15 13.92 -0.72 -4.70
CA ALA A 15 14.46 0.14 -3.68
C ALA A 15 14.41 1.59 -4.21
N ALA A 16 13.63 2.45 -3.56
CA ALA A 16 13.90 3.88 -3.59
C ALA A 16 13.27 4.51 -2.34
N GLY A 17 14.07 5.22 -1.55
CA GLY A 17 13.55 6.22 -0.61
C GLY A 17 12.97 7.43 -1.32
N GLY A 18 12.14 7.22 -2.34
CA GLY A 18 11.55 8.27 -3.15
C GLY A 18 10.12 8.47 -2.71
N GLY A 19 9.90 9.28 -1.67
CA GLY A 19 8.59 9.89 -1.47
C GLY A 19 8.18 10.74 -2.69
N PRO A 20 7.04 11.43 -2.62
CA PRO A 20 6.62 12.37 -3.67
C PRO A 20 7.74 13.35 -4.04
N LYS A 21 7.95 13.57 -5.35
CA LYS A 21 8.96 14.54 -5.86
C LYS A 21 8.66 15.98 -5.44
N ASP A 22 7.38 16.30 -5.27
CA ASP A 22 6.88 17.59 -4.81
C ASP A 22 5.75 17.34 -3.77
N PRO A 23 6.12 17.13 -2.49
CA PRO A 23 5.20 16.84 -1.40
C PRO A 23 4.10 17.91 -1.24
N ASP A 24 4.46 19.18 -1.36
CA ASP A 24 3.56 20.31 -1.11
C ASP A 24 2.41 20.38 -2.15
N SER A 25 2.64 19.82 -3.34
CA SER A 25 1.62 19.71 -4.40
C SER A 25 0.57 18.62 -4.17
N LEU A 26 0.72 17.78 -3.15
CA LEU A 26 -0.23 16.72 -2.87
C LEU A 26 -1.50 17.26 -2.21
N PRO A 27 -2.68 16.74 -2.60
CA PRO A 27 -3.93 17.20 -2.04
C PRO A 27 -4.07 16.72 -0.59
N ARG A 28 -4.73 17.54 0.24
CA ARG A 28 -5.10 17.19 1.63
C ARG A 28 -6.53 16.65 1.69
N ILE A 29 -6.83 15.69 0.82
CA ILE A 29 -8.12 15.01 0.72
C ILE A 29 -8.02 13.60 1.30
N PRO A 30 -9.14 12.98 1.72
CA PRO A 30 -9.13 11.58 2.13
C PRO A 30 -8.56 10.66 1.05
N LEU A 31 -7.98 9.53 1.47
CA LEU A 31 -7.53 8.51 0.53
C LEU A 31 -8.69 7.97 -0.31
N PRO A 32 -8.56 7.87 -1.64
CA PRO A 32 -9.59 7.31 -2.50
C PRO A 32 -9.54 5.77 -2.48
N LEU A 33 -9.71 5.15 -1.29
CA LEU A 33 -9.54 3.72 -1.08
C LEU A 33 -10.46 2.85 -1.97
N HIS A 34 -11.60 3.41 -2.41
CA HIS A 34 -12.55 2.75 -3.30
C HIS A 34 -12.00 2.46 -4.70
N GLU A 35 -10.89 3.09 -5.11
CA GLU A 35 -10.22 2.85 -6.39
C GLU A 35 -9.34 1.58 -6.38
N LEU A 36 -9.04 1.05 -5.19
CA LEU A 36 -8.27 -0.18 -5.04
C LEU A 36 -9.14 -1.42 -5.31
N PRO A 37 -8.54 -2.55 -5.70
CA PRO A 37 -9.22 -3.85 -5.73
C PRO A 37 -9.87 -4.19 -4.38
N GLU A 38 -10.99 -4.92 -4.41
CA GLU A 38 -11.74 -5.29 -3.20
C GLU A 38 -10.86 -6.03 -2.17
N CYS A 39 -10.00 -6.95 -2.62
CA CYS A 39 -9.08 -7.68 -1.75
C CYS A 39 -8.13 -6.75 -0.97
N TRP A 40 -7.73 -5.62 -1.58
CA TRP A 40 -6.90 -4.60 -0.94
C TRP A 40 -7.70 -3.76 0.03
N GLN A 41 -8.92 -3.35 -0.35
CA GLN A 41 -9.82 -2.62 0.54
C GLN A 41 -10.09 -3.41 1.82
N GLU A 42 -10.38 -4.71 1.70
CA GLU A 42 -10.55 -5.60 2.86
C GLU A 42 -9.29 -5.62 3.74
N CYS A 43 -8.11 -5.86 3.15
CA CYS A 43 -6.87 -5.91 3.91
C CYS A 43 -6.53 -4.59 4.61
N LEU A 44 -6.77 -3.45 3.95
CA LEU A 44 -6.58 -2.13 4.55
C LEU A 44 -7.45 -1.95 5.79
N GLN A 45 -8.71 -2.41 5.76
CA GLN A 45 -9.61 -2.32 6.91
C GLN A 45 -9.26 -3.32 8.02
N LEU A 46 -8.92 -4.56 7.65
CA LEU A 46 -8.51 -5.61 8.60
C LEU A 46 -7.25 -5.20 9.36
N GLU A 47 -6.25 -4.69 8.65
CA GLU A 47 -4.94 -4.36 9.20
C GLU A 47 -4.84 -2.92 9.72
N ASN A 48 -5.93 -2.14 9.67
CA ASN A 48 -5.97 -0.74 10.09
C ASN A 48 -5.56 -0.56 11.56
N ILE A 49 -5.84 -1.56 12.40
CA ILE A 49 -5.45 -1.56 13.82
C ILE A 49 -3.91 -1.46 14.01
N HIS A 50 -3.15 -1.85 12.99
CA HIS A 50 -1.68 -1.81 12.97
C HIS A 50 -1.12 -0.56 12.28
N TYR A 51 -1.99 0.35 11.81
CA TYR A 51 -1.61 1.61 11.17
C TYR A 51 -2.05 2.81 12.03
N PRO A 52 -1.27 3.23 13.04
CA PRO A 52 -1.46 4.56 13.64
C PRO A 52 -1.08 5.61 12.58
N PRO A 53 -1.95 6.58 12.22
CA PRO A 53 -3.03 7.18 13.01
C PRO A 53 -4.49 6.75 12.68
N ASN A 54 -4.71 5.67 11.90
CA ASN A 54 -5.95 5.21 11.24
C ASN A 54 -6.03 5.62 9.76
N ILE A 55 -6.06 4.63 8.87
CA ILE A 55 -6.03 4.81 7.41
C ILE A 55 -7.26 5.56 6.88
N ASN A 56 -8.40 5.45 7.55
CA ASN A 56 -9.63 6.13 7.13
C ASN A 56 -9.64 7.62 7.49
N LYS A 57 -8.64 8.08 8.25
CA LYS A 57 -8.50 9.47 8.71
C LYS A 57 -7.29 10.18 8.12
N VAL A 58 -6.38 9.45 7.48
CA VAL A 58 -5.21 10.05 6.84
C VAL A 58 -5.61 10.64 5.49
N ASN A 59 -4.98 11.76 5.13
CA ASN A 59 -5.14 12.36 3.82
C ASN A 59 -4.01 11.91 2.87
N VAL A 60 -4.17 12.18 1.58
CA VAL A 60 -3.19 11.79 0.54
C VAL A 60 -1.79 12.33 0.82
N HIS A 61 -1.66 13.60 1.20
CA HIS A 61 -0.38 14.21 1.55
C HIS A 61 0.32 13.41 2.67
N ASP A 62 -0.32 13.26 3.82
CA ASP A 62 0.29 12.62 4.99
C ASP A 62 0.62 11.15 4.74
N PHE A 63 -0.23 10.45 3.98
CA PHE A 63 0.01 9.08 3.56
C PHE A 63 1.25 8.95 2.67
N CYS A 64 1.39 9.81 1.66
CA CYS A 64 2.47 9.73 0.69
C CYS A 64 3.81 10.26 1.21
N VAL A 65 3.77 11.27 2.08
CA VAL A 65 4.97 11.80 2.74
C VAL A 65 5.49 10.80 3.78
N ASP A 66 4.59 10.16 4.53
CA ASP A 66 4.90 9.17 5.56
C ASP A 66 5.94 9.65 6.58
N ASP A 67 5.76 10.88 7.07
CA ASP A 67 6.58 11.47 8.15
C ASP A 67 6.37 10.66 9.44
N GLY A 68 7.24 9.66 9.66
CA GLY A 68 7.13 8.71 10.77
C GLY A 68 7.27 7.24 10.37
N TYR A 69 7.38 6.94 9.07
CA TYR A 69 7.55 5.58 8.53
C TYR A 69 6.41 4.61 8.89
N HIS A 70 5.24 5.13 9.26
CA HIS A 70 4.08 4.34 9.65
C HIS A 70 3.55 3.55 8.45
N LEU A 71 3.43 4.20 7.29
CA LEU A 71 2.97 3.54 6.06
C LEU A 71 4.03 2.55 5.61
N ARG A 72 5.29 2.94 5.60
CA ARG A 72 6.38 2.06 5.17
C ARG A 72 6.41 0.78 6.00
N TRP A 73 6.38 0.89 7.33
CA TRP A 73 6.41 -0.29 8.19
C TRP A 73 5.16 -1.15 8.03
N TRP A 74 3.98 -0.54 8.11
CA TRP A 74 2.70 -1.25 7.97
C TRP A 74 2.55 -1.94 6.60
N SER A 75 2.90 -1.23 5.52
CA SER A 75 2.81 -1.74 4.15
C SER A 75 3.75 -2.91 3.89
N PHE A 76 4.99 -2.86 4.39
CA PHE A 76 5.96 -3.95 4.22
C PHE A 76 5.70 -5.17 5.09
N HIS A 77 4.84 -5.05 6.11
CA HIS A 77 4.58 -6.12 7.06
C HIS A 77 3.14 -6.62 6.99
N THR A 78 2.26 -6.06 7.82
CA THR A 78 0.91 -6.59 8.03
C THR A 78 0.07 -6.52 6.76
N LEU A 79 0.12 -5.40 6.04
CA LEU A 79 -0.64 -5.23 4.80
C LEU A 79 -0.13 -6.13 3.66
N ALA A 80 1.19 -6.24 3.49
CA ALA A 80 1.78 -7.16 2.52
C ALA A 80 1.41 -8.62 2.79
N THR A 81 1.39 -9.03 4.07
CA THR A 81 1.03 -10.40 4.46
C THR A 81 -0.44 -10.71 4.13
N CYS A 82 -1.35 -9.78 4.46
CA CYS A 82 -2.76 -9.95 4.14
C CYS A 82 -3.00 -10.00 2.62
N THR A 83 -2.43 -9.06 1.88
CA THR A 83 -2.65 -8.96 0.42
C THR A 83 -2.03 -10.13 -0.33
N ALA A 84 -0.89 -10.67 0.12
CA ALA A 84 -0.30 -11.89 -0.46
C ALA A 84 -1.20 -13.13 -0.31
N GLY A 85 -2.05 -13.18 0.74
CA GLY A 85 -2.97 -14.29 0.98
C GLY A 85 -4.34 -14.13 0.32
N LYS A 86 -4.73 -12.91 -0.05
CA LYS A 86 -6.08 -12.58 -0.54
C LYS A 86 -6.14 -12.08 -1.97
N CYS A 87 -5.08 -11.46 -2.48
CA CYS A 87 -5.07 -10.81 -3.79
C CYS A 87 -4.32 -11.66 -4.82
N ASN A 88 -4.78 -11.61 -6.06
CA ASN A 88 -4.05 -12.14 -7.20
C ASN A 88 -2.98 -11.15 -7.71
N ARG A 89 -2.20 -11.58 -8.70
CA ARG A 89 -1.08 -10.81 -9.23
C ARG A 89 -1.53 -9.51 -9.90
N GLU A 90 -2.59 -9.56 -10.68
CA GLU A 90 -3.15 -8.42 -11.40
C GLU A 90 -3.63 -7.34 -10.43
N GLU A 91 -4.31 -7.72 -9.36
CA GLU A 91 -4.77 -6.82 -8.29
C GLU A 91 -3.60 -6.20 -7.53
N GLY A 92 -2.53 -6.97 -7.30
CA GLY A 92 -1.28 -6.45 -6.73
C GLY A 92 -0.63 -5.39 -7.61
N ILE A 93 -0.57 -5.63 -8.93
CA ILE A 93 -0.02 -4.66 -9.90
C ILE A 93 -0.88 -3.40 -9.97
N GLN A 94 -2.21 -3.55 -10.00
CA GLN A 94 -3.13 -2.41 -10.01
C GLN A 94 -2.95 -1.53 -8.77
N SER A 95 -2.79 -2.14 -7.60
CA SER A 95 -2.64 -1.42 -6.32
C SER A 95 -1.29 -0.73 -6.21
N GLN A 96 -0.23 -1.35 -6.75
CA GLN A 96 1.05 -0.70 -6.89
C GLN A 96 0.93 0.53 -7.80
N LYS A 97 0.32 0.40 -8.97
CA LYS A 97 0.10 1.54 -9.87
C LYS A 97 -0.69 2.67 -9.19
N TRP A 98 -1.75 2.32 -8.47
CA TRP A 98 -2.54 3.27 -7.70
C TRP A 98 -1.68 4.06 -6.71
N LEU A 99 -0.81 3.40 -5.92
CA LEU A 99 0.09 4.07 -4.98
C LEU A 99 1.02 5.05 -5.68
N PHE A 100 1.61 4.61 -6.79
CA PHE A 100 2.56 5.41 -7.56
C PHE A 100 1.91 6.63 -8.21
N ASP A 101 0.70 6.47 -8.76
CA ASP A 101 -0.10 7.56 -9.34
C ASP A 101 -0.57 8.54 -8.26
N LEU A 102 -1.09 8.02 -7.13
CA LEU A 102 -1.58 8.81 -6.00
C LEU A 102 -0.49 9.69 -5.40
N CYS A 103 0.69 9.11 -5.18
CA CYS A 103 1.83 9.78 -4.56
C CYS A 103 2.74 10.48 -5.57
N LYS A 104 2.36 10.55 -6.85
CA LYS A 104 3.15 11.19 -7.93
C LYS A 104 4.61 10.72 -7.93
N MET A 105 4.83 9.41 -7.75
CA MET A 105 6.16 8.78 -7.67
C MET A 105 6.74 8.41 -9.05
N ASN A 106 6.01 8.72 -10.12
CA ASN A 106 6.38 8.47 -11.52
C ASN A 106 7.26 9.60 -12.07
#